data_AF-A0A2K2A3T7-F1
#
_entry.id   AF-A0A2K2A3T7-F1
#
_cell.length_a   1.000
_cell.length_b   1.000
_cell.length_c   1.000
_cell.angle_alpha   90.00
_cell.angle_beta   90.00
_cell.angle_gamma   90.00
#
_symmetry.space_group_name_H-M   'P 1'
#
loop_
_entity.id
_entity.type
_entity.pdbx_description
1 polymer ?
#
loop_
_entity_poly.entity_id
_entity_poly.type
_entity_poly.pdbx_seq_one_letter_code
_entity_poly.pdbx_strand_id
1 'polypeptide(L)'
;SSVRAIVALNLHNYGSGRNPWGSPKRQYLEKKGFVEAHVDDGLLEIFGLKHGWHASFVMVELISAKHIAQAAAIRLEQPMSKEYSTFVEIKRVPFQSLMVNGL
;
A
#
# COMPACT_ATOMS: atom_id res chain seq x y z
N SER A 1 15.07 12.40 -2.73
CA SER A 1 14.00 12.09 -3.70
C SER A 1 12.72 11.79 -2.93
N SER A 2 11.65 12.57 -3.15
CA SER A 2 10.37 12.50 -2.43
C SER A 2 9.41 11.45 -3.02
N VAL A 3 8.63 10.80 -2.16
CA VAL A 3 7.49 9.95 -2.56
C VAL A 3 6.39 10.88 -3.10
N ARG A 4 5.77 10.52 -4.22
CA ARG A 4 4.70 11.32 -4.86
C ARG A 4 3.32 10.66 -4.80
N ALA A 5 3.27 9.35 -4.60
CA ALA A 5 2.05 8.62 -4.36
C ALA A 5 2.28 7.51 -3.32
N ILE A 6 1.27 7.30 -2.47
CA ILE A 6 1.23 6.22 -1.49
C ILE A 6 0.15 5.26 -1.95
N VAL A 7 0.46 3.96 -1.90
CA VAL A 7 -0.45 2.88 -2.24
C VAL A 7 -0.61 2.02 -1.00
N ALA A 8 -1.84 1.85 -0.52
CA ALA A 8 -2.18 0.98 0.61
C ALA A 8 -3.05 -0.18 0.11
N LEU A 9 -2.65 -1.42 0.39
CA LEU A 9 -3.28 -2.63 -0.16
C LEU A 9 -3.49 -3.68 0.93
N ASN A 10 -4.62 -4.38 0.84
CA ASN A 10 -4.92 -5.58 1.64
C ASN A 10 -4.75 -6.88 0.81
N LEU A 11 -4.51 -6.75 -0.50
CA LEU A 11 -4.40 -7.88 -1.42
C LEU A 11 -2.94 -8.12 -1.79
N HIS A 12 -2.57 -9.40 -1.97
CA HIS A 12 -1.29 -9.83 -2.55
C HIS A 12 -1.00 -9.33 -3.96
N ASN A 13 -1.98 -8.67 -4.59
CA ASN A 13 -1.84 -8.24 -5.96
C ASN A 13 -2.36 -6.84 -6.22
N TYR A 14 -1.63 -6.14 -7.07
CA TYR A 14 -1.93 -4.85 -7.66
C TYR A 14 -1.89 -5.00 -9.17
N GLY A 15 -3.03 -4.78 -9.84
CA GLY A 15 -3.11 -4.87 -11.29
C GLY A 15 -2.85 -6.28 -11.86
N SER A 16 -3.94 -7.02 -12.10
CA SER A 16 -3.90 -8.34 -12.78
C SER A 16 -3.09 -9.43 -12.04
N GLY A 17 -3.09 -9.47 -10.71
CA GLY A 17 -2.45 -10.58 -9.97
C GLY A 17 -0.97 -10.38 -9.62
N ARG A 18 -0.37 -9.24 -9.97
CA ARG A 18 1.06 -8.98 -9.74
C ARG A 18 1.36 -8.46 -8.36
N ASN A 19 2.46 -8.92 -7.76
CA ASN A 19 2.92 -8.47 -6.46
C ASN A 19 3.92 -7.31 -6.63
N PRO A 20 3.55 -6.05 -6.33
CA PRO A 20 4.41 -4.90 -6.60
C PRO A 20 5.67 -4.81 -5.72
N TRP A 21 5.80 -5.67 -4.71
CA TRP A 21 6.98 -5.81 -3.84
C TRP A 21 7.78 -7.10 -4.08
N GLY A 22 7.36 -7.93 -5.04
CA GLY A 22 8.00 -9.20 -5.37
C GLY A 22 8.10 -10.14 -4.16
N SER A 23 9.26 -10.80 -4.01
CA SER A 23 9.55 -11.72 -2.90
C SER A 23 10.78 -11.23 -2.15
N PRO A 24 10.63 -10.30 -1.17
CA PRO A 24 11.75 -9.78 -0.41
C PRO A 24 12.49 -10.91 0.30
N LYS A 25 13.83 -10.89 0.26
CA LYS A 25 14.64 -11.87 1.02
C LYS A 25 14.33 -11.75 2.51
N ARG A 26 14.33 -12.88 3.22
CA ARG A 26 14.07 -12.94 4.67
C ARG A 26 14.92 -11.97 5.50
N GLN A 27 16.20 -11.84 5.19
CA GLN A 27 17.11 -10.87 5.83
C GLN A 27 16.66 -9.40 5.66
N TYR A 28 16.04 -9.06 4.53
CA TYR A 28 15.50 -7.72 4.31
C TYR A 28 14.28 -7.47 5.21
N LEU A 29 13.38 -8.45 5.31
CA LEU A 29 12.20 -8.38 6.17
C LEU A 29 12.62 -8.21 7.63
N GLU A 30 13.54 -9.05 8.12
CA GLU A 30 14.07 -8.99 9.48
C GLU A 30 14.72 -7.63 9.77
N LYS A 31 15.56 -7.13 8.86
CA LYS A 31 16.19 -5.80 8.99
C LYS A 31 15.18 -4.66 9.05
N LYS A 32 14.01 -4.81 8.43
CA LYS A 32 12.95 -3.81 8.40
C LYS A 32 11.86 -4.00 9.46
N GLY A 33 11.89 -5.12 10.18
CA GLY A 33 10.80 -5.52 11.07
C GLY A 33 9.51 -5.82 10.32
N PHE A 34 9.60 -6.20 9.05
CA PHE A 34 8.44 -6.59 8.24
C PHE A 34 8.17 -8.08 8.35
N VAL A 35 6.92 -8.46 8.17
CA VAL A 35 6.50 -9.85 8.00
C VAL A 35 6.25 -10.14 6.53
N GLU A 36 6.27 -11.41 6.16
CA GLU A 36 5.82 -11.83 4.85
C GLU A 36 4.35 -11.45 4.70
N ALA A 37 4.02 -10.71 3.63
CA ALA A 37 2.67 -10.23 3.42
C ALA A 37 1.71 -11.43 3.32
N HIS A 38 0.63 -11.40 4.10
CA HIS A 38 -0.48 -12.37 4.06
C HIS A 38 -1.85 -11.66 4.01
N VAL A 39 -2.79 -12.09 3.17
CA VAL A 39 -4.11 -11.44 3.04
C VAL A 39 -4.95 -11.50 4.31
N ASP A 40 -4.62 -12.42 5.20
CA ASP A 40 -5.33 -12.74 6.42
C ASP A 40 -4.57 -12.39 7.70
N ASP A 41 -3.35 -11.85 7.61
CA ASP A 41 -2.52 -11.46 8.77
C ASP A 41 -3.05 -10.22 9.54
N GLY A 42 -3.99 -9.49 8.94
CA GLY A 42 -4.58 -8.29 9.55
C GLY A 42 -3.74 -7.04 9.38
N LEU A 43 -2.77 -7.05 8.47
CA LEU A 43 -1.92 -5.92 8.13
C LEU A 43 -2.28 -5.39 6.74
N LEU A 44 -2.17 -4.07 6.60
CA LEU A 44 -2.17 -3.38 5.33
C LEU A 44 -0.73 -3.09 4.93
N GLU A 45 -0.45 -3.30 3.66
CA GLU A 45 0.85 -3.06 3.06
C GLU A 45 0.91 -1.66 2.46
N ILE A 46 1.93 -0.86 2.81
CA ILE A 46 2.08 0.54 2.37
C ILE A 46 3.32 0.72 1.50
N PHE A 47 3.11 1.17 0.26
CA PHE A 47 4.19 1.39 -0.71
C PHE A 47 4.25 2.82 -1.20
N GLY A 48 5.47 3.26 -1.52
CA GLY A 48 5.72 4.57 -2.12
C GLY A 48 6.11 4.46 -3.59
N LEU A 49 5.47 5.28 -4.42
CA LEU A 49 5.85 5.51 -5.81
C LEU A 49 6.41 6.93 -5.93
N LYS A 50 7.54 7.09 -6.65
CA LYS A 50 8.18 8.41 -6.78
C LYS A 50 7.78 9.17 -8.06
N HIS A 51 7.26 8.50 -9.08
CA HIS A 51 6.95 9.08 -10.39
C HIS A 51 5.81 8.30 -11.07
N GLY A 52 5.10 8.92 -12.02
CA GLY A 52 3.99 8.26 -12.73
C GLY A 52 4.43 6.99 -13.48
N TRP A 53 5.60 7.02 -14.12
CA TRP A 53 6.17 5.84 -14.78
C TRP A 53 6.60 4.74 -13.81
N HIS A 54 6.82 5.04 -12.52
CA HIS A 54 7.11 3.98 -11.53
C HIS A 54 5.92 3.04 -11.38
N ALA A 55 4.68 3.55 -11.44
CA ALA A 55 3.50 2.69 -11.44
C ALA A 55 3.52 1.76 -12.66
N SER A 56 3.78 2.30 -13.86
CA SER A 56 3.85 1.51 -15.09
C SER A 56 4.94 0.44 -15.04
N PHE A 57 6.14 0.76 -14.54
CA PHE A 57 7.24 -0.20 -14.43
C PHE A 57 7.00 -1.26 -13.34
N VAL A 58 6.33 -0.90 -12.24
CA VAL A 58 5.85 -1.88 -11.25
C VAL A 58 4.81 -2.81 -11.87
N MET A 59 3.92 -2.30 -12.73
CA MET A 59 2.89 -3.10 -13.42
C MET A 59 3.48 -4.06 -14.45
N VAL A 60 4.69 -3.80 -14.98
CA VAL A 60 5.41 -4.69 -15.90
C VAL A 60 6.62 -5.38 -15.25
N GLU A 61 6.71 -5.37 -13.92
CA GLU A 61 7.74 -6.06 -13.12
C GLU A 61 9.20 -5.69 -13.43
N LEU A 62 9.43 -4.55 -14.10
CA LEU A 62 10.78 -4.05 -14.36
C LEU A 62 11.47 -3.55 -13.07
N ILE A 63 10.67 -3.09 -12.11
CA ILE A 63 11.14 -2.59 -10.81
C ILE A 63 10.12 -2.95 -9.72
N SER A 64 10.57 -3.00 -8.47
CA SER A 64 9.70 -3.11 -7.30
C SER A 64 9.40 -1.75 -6.69
N ALA A 65 8.21 -1.59 -6.13
CA ALA A 65 7.87 -0.45 -5.30
C ALA A 65 8.68 -0.48 -3.99
N LYS A 66 8.87 0.68 -3.36
CA LYS A 66 9.51 0.73 -2.04
C LYS A 66 8.47 0.40 -0.98
N HIS A 67 8.66 -0.70 -0.26
CA HIS A 67 7.88 -1.02 0.93
C HIS A 67 8.23 -0.03 2.06
N ILE A 68 7.24 0.74 2.52
CA ILE A 68 7.41 1.81 3.50
C ILE A 68 7.02 1.33 4.90
N ALA A 69 5.88 0.65 5.03
CA ALA A 69 5.36 0.20 6.32
C ALA A 69 4.29 -0.89 6.16
N GLN A 70 4.05 -1.62 7.25
CA GLN A 70 2.90 -2.50 7.46
C GLN A 70 2.12 -2.03 8.70
N ALA A 71 0.79 -1.99 8.64
CA ALA A 71 -0.02 -1.55 9.77
C ALA A 71 -1.45 -2.11 9.70
N ALA A 72 -2.06 -2.39 10.86
CA ALA A 72 -3.45 -2.85 10.93
C ALA A 72 -4.50 -1.78 10.58
N ALA A 73 -4.12 -0.50 10.68
CA ALA A 73 -4.95 0.64 10.32
C ALA A 73 -4.09 1.80 9.85
N ILE A 74 -4.63 2.62 8.94
CA ILE A 74 -3.96 3.80 8.41
C ILE A 74 -4.87 5.00 8.59
N ARG A 75 -4.33 6.07 9.17
CA ARG A 75 -4.97 7.39 9.20
C ARG A 75 -4.11 8.36 8.39
N LEU A 76 -4.63 8.79 7.25
CA LEU A 76 -4.05 9.88 6.47
C LEU A 76 -4.70 11.18 6.91
N GLU A 77 -3.91 12.19 7.23
CA GLU A 77 -4.40 13.54 7.50
C GLU A 77 -3.81 14.52 6.49
N GLN A 78 -4.70 15.23 5.80
CA GLN A 78 -4.35 16.27 4.85
C GLN A 78 -4.86 17.61 5.39
N PRO A 79 -3.97 18.51 5.83
CA PRO A 79 -4.34 19.86 6.23
C PRO A 79 -4.94 20.62 5.05
N MET A 80 -6.11 21.22 5.25
CA MET A 80 -6.76 22.09 4.27
C MET A 80 -6.50 23.57 4.59
N SER A 81 -6.46 23.92 5.88
CA SER A 81 -6.04 25.24 6.39
C SER A 81 -5.41 25.10 7.78
N LYS A 82 -5.10 26.23 8.44
CA LYS A 82 -4.63 26.23 9.85
C LYS A 82 -5.61 25.59 10.82
N GLU A 83 -6.90 25.58 10.49
CA GLU A 83 -7.99 25.21 11.40
C GLU A 83 -8.73 23.93 10.96
N TYR A 84 -8.57 23.52 9.70
CA TYR A 84 -9.32 22.40 9.12
C TYR A 84 -8.39 21.39 8.46
N SER A 85 -8.61 20.10 8.71
CA SER A 85 -7.97 18.99 8.01
C SER A 85 -9.01 17.98 7.53
N THR A 86 -8.72 17.35 6.40
CA THR A 86 -9.46 16.18 5.93
C THR A 86 -8.67 14.95 6.34
N PHE A 87 -9.34 13.95 6.90
CA PHE A 87 -8.70 12.67 7.19
C PHE A 87 -9.36 11.53 6.41
N VAL A 88 -8.54 10.55 6.05
CA VAL A 88 -8.99 9.27 5.50
C VAL A 88 -8.54 8.19 6.47
N GLU A 89 -9.49 7.40 6.93
CA GLU A 89 -9.21 6.27 7.81
C GLU A 89 -9.48 4.97 7.06
N ILE A 90 -8.45 4.14 6.94
CA ILE A 90 -8.53 2.80 6.35
C ILE A 90 -8.42 1.81 7.52
N LYS A 91 -9.53 1.15 7.80
CA LYS A 91 -9.65 0.09 8.80
C LYS A 91 -10.18 -1.17 8.13
N ARG A 92 -9.71 -2.32 8.60
CA ARG A 92 -10.35 -3.59 8.27
C ARG A 92 -11.71 -3.66 8.99
N VAL A 93 -12.72 -4.14 8.27
CA VAL A 93 -14.04 -4.46 8.82
C VAL A 93 -14.31 -5.96 8.60
N PRO A 94 -15.09 -6.62 9.47
CA PRO A 94 -15.31 -8.07 9.38
C PRO A 94 -16.19 -8.49 8.20
N PHE A 95 -16.87 -7.54 7.55
CA PHE A 95 -17.75 -7.77 6.41
C PHE A 95 -17.23 -7.04 5.16
N GLN A 96 -17.43 -7.64 4.00
CA GLN A 96 -17.06 -7.02 2.72
C GLN A 96 -17.90 -5.77 2.47
N SER A 97 -17.27 -4.67 2.05
CA SER A 97 -17.98 -3.48 1.59
C SER A 97 -18.78 -3.76 0.33
N LEU A 98 -19.95 -3.15 0.20
CA LEU A 98 -20.72 -3.17 -1.05
C LEU A 98 -19.86 -2.58 -2.18
N MET A 99 -19.53 -3.41 -3.16
CA MET A 99 -18.84 -2.98 -4.38
C MET A 99 -19.82 -2.13 -5.19
N VAL A 100 -19.51 -0.85 -5.37
CA VAL A 100 -20.24 -0.02 -6.33
C VAL A 100 -19.79 -0.48 -7.71
N ASN A 101 -20.68 -1.16 -8.43
CA ASN A 101 -20.42 -1.48 -9.84
C ASN A 101 -20.35 -0.16 -10.61
N GLY A 102 -19.18 0.13 -11.19
CA GLY A 102 -19.06 1.20 -12.17
C GLY A 102 -19.87 0.83 -13.41
N LEU A 103 -20.60 1.81 -13.96
CA LEU A 103 -21.23 1.71 -15.29
C LEU A 103 -20.15 1.60 -16.38
#